data_AF-A0A2W7R4V9-F1
#
_entry.id   AF-A0A2W7R4V9-F1
#
_cell.length_a   1.000
_cell.length_b   1.000
_cell.length_c   1.000
_cell.angle_alpha   90.00
_cell.angle_beta   90.00
_cell.angle_gamma   90.00
#
_symmetry.space_group_name_H-M   'P 1'
#
loop_
_entity.id
_entity.type
_entity.pdbx_description
1 polymer ?
#
loop_
_entity_poly.entity_id
_entity_poly.type
_entity_poly.pdbx_seq_one_letter_code
_entity_poly.pdbx_strand_id
1 'polypeptide(L)'
;MLKSVLYSLSAVAVVSLLFYFSIGSKETSSIQAASFVNFNTNSDLVTAEDDEMVGVFFMPSWNTSPDPAVDRDSFWSCLMGKEDCSSLHNPGIWGPKGRIYNAKYPYEGPYLGHKPIKELKGFYKRDDPEVIKKQLEYMKSFGIDFFAYDWFFGRNYYYHLDFAPQSNIYYPKGWKTDKSNAGRVEVPGLVEWGDQLKVMLEVNESLPKEKQMKWALNWCDDSNERWMLWLKVGSPDELARKANYQGEKPDKELYLKVHEKITQLWIDEYFGRGDYLKGEDGRPIVYFYFPQDAESRAAFYGLKLKDLLDLSQKTAKKAGLPGIKFIAVTAGPMLENERVYGLPTLWKANNPQKPWEGGSYQNKQLLQEYVPRLKGMGFEGMTAYVYHNFMNKDNKSFADMRETYKGHWNMWSEKFKSDPNFEYQVPTAMGWDMRPAGGTWPQPSGFPSEPQKDRVHSDKNSFTAMLKDAKQTSKKYRSSNGNTVMVCCWNEYLEGNFIEPTESHGFDYLEAIKSVFGN
;
A
#
# COMPACT_ATOMS: atom_id res chain seq x y z
N MET A 1 -52.20 47.39 7.07
CA MET A 1 -53.62 47.34 6.64
C MET A 1 -54.25 46.05 7.18
N LEU A 2 -55.56 46.09 7.45
CA LEU A 2 -56.55 45.02 7.72
C LEU A 2 -56.10 43.53 7.75
N LYS A 3 -56.33 42.78 8.85
CA LYS A 3 -57.51 41.89 9.17
C LYS A 3 -57.47 40.50 8.48
N SER A 4 -57.31 39.39 9.23
CA SER A 4 -58.35 38.41 9.72
C SER A 4 -59.13 37.69 8.59
N VAL A 5 -59.34 36.36 8.53
CA VAL A 5 -60.16 35.42 9.37
C VAL A 5 -59.83 33.98 8.87
N LEU A 6 -59.51 32.94 9.67
CA LEU A 6 -60.33 31.96 10.44
C LEU A 6 -61.26 30.97 9.66
N TYR A 7 -61.56 29.82 10.31
CA TYR A 7 -62.45 28.66 10.00
C TYR A 7 -61.71 27.35 9.58
N SER A 8 -61.53 26.29 10.41
CA SER A 8 -62.48 25.29 11.01
C SER A 8 -62.61 24.01 10.14
N LEU A 9 -62.76 22.74 10.57
CA LEU A 9 -63.00 21.98 11.83
C LEU A 9 -62.16 20.65 11.76
N SER A 10 -62.10 19.65 12.66
CA SER A 10 -62.75 19.28 13.94
C SER A 10 -61.84 18.32 14.76
N ALA A 11 -62.24 17.92 15.98
CA ALA A 11 -61.70 16.75 16.71
C ALA A 11 -62.50 15.45 16.37
N VAL A 12 -62.09 14.21 16.70
CA VAL A 12 -62.22 13.46 17.99
C VAL A 12 -61.67 12.02 17.68
N ALA A 13 -60.75 11.37 18.41
CA ALA A 13 -60.89 10.56 19.65
C ALA A 13 -61.83 9.31 19.54
N VAL A 14 -61.73 8.19 20.29
CA VAL A 14 -60.84 7.70 21.37
C VAL A 14 -60.64 6.16 21.26
N VAL A 15 -59.38 5.69 21.39
CA VAL A 15 -58.82 4.51 22.13
C VAL A 15 -59.66 3.23 22.41
N SER A 16 -58.95 2.07 22.39
CA SER A 16 -59.20 0.79 23.16
C SER A 16 -59.86 -0.39 22.41
N LEU A 17 -59.71 -1.69 22.78
CA LEU A 17 -58.59 -2.54 23.27
C LEU A 17 -59.13 -3.99 23.48
N LEU A 18 -58.29 -5.04 23.26
CA LEU A 18 -58.35 -6.44 23.80
C LEU A 18 -59.22 -7.58 23.16
N PHE A 19 -58.54 -8.73 22.89
CA PHE A 19 -58.86 -10.16 23.23
C PHE A 19 -60.14 -10.86 22.66
N TYR A 20 -60.25 -12.18 22.35
CA TYR A 20 -59.36 -13.36 22.14
C TYR A 20 -60.19 -14.57 21.55
N PHE A 21 -59.54 -15.69 21.18
CA PHE A 21 -60.05 -17.10 21.01
C PHE A 21 -60.95 -17.59 19.83
N SER A 22 -60.31 -18.28 18.86
CA SER A 22 -60.45 -19.71 18.40
C SER A 22 -61.77 -20.54 18.41
N ILE A 23 -62.11 -21.17 17.25
CA ILE A 23 -62.84 -22.47 17.01
C ILE A 23 -62.43 -23.02 15.59
N GLY A 24 -62.38 -24.32 15.20
CA GLY A 24 -62.43 -25.57 16.01
C GLY A 24 -62.86 -26.95 15.40
N SER A 25 -62.76 -27.30 14.09
CA SER A 25 -63.22 -28.65 13.57
C SER A 25 -62.45 -29.21 12.34
N LYS A 26 -61.75 -30.38 12.41
CA LYS A 26 -62.15 -31.82 12.20
C LYS A 26 -62.32 -32.26 10.72
N GLU A 27 -62.00 -33.46 10.20
CA GLU A 27 -61.37 -34.78 10.58
C GLU A 27 -60.96 -35.48 9.23
N THR A 28 -60.04 -36.47 9.06
CA THR A 28 -60.13 -37.91 9.42
C THR A 28 -58.84 -38.76 9.11
N SER A 29 -58.58 -39.79 9.93
CA SER A 29 -57.89 -41.11 9.76
C SER A 29 -56.77 -41.42 8.71
N SER A 30 -55.52 -41.54 9.21
CA SER A 30 -54.56 -42.68 9.17
C SER A 30 -54.53 -43.78 8.08
N ILE A 31 -53.32 -44.12 7.56
CA ILE A 31 -52.66 -45.48 7.54
C ILE A 31 -51.11 -45.30 7.60
N GLN A 32 -50.38 -46.32 8.09
CA GLN A 32 -48.89 -46.50 8.13
C GLN A 32 -48.20 -46.37 6.74
N ALA A 33 -46.87 -46.25 6.58
CA ALA A 33 -45.75 -46.64 7.45
C ALA A 33 -44.52 -45.72 7.32
N ALA A 34 -43.56 -45.84 8.25
CA ALA A 34 -42.32 -45.08 8.23
C ALA A 34 -41.25 -45.68 7.31
N SER A 35 -40.60 -44.84 6.51
CA SER A 35 -39.25 -45.07 5.98
C SER A 35 -38.40 -43.82 6.25
N PHE A 36 -37.14 -44.02 6.63
CA PHE A 36 -36.23 -42.90 6.90
C PHE A 36 -35.84 -42.23 5.58
N VAL A 37 -36.09 -40.91 5.50
CA VAL A 37 -35.51 -40.05 4.46
C VAL A 37 -34.54 -39.09 5.14
N ASN A 38 -33.31 -39.04 4.61
CA ASN A 38 -32.26 -38.16 5.10
C ASN A 38 -32.71 -36.70 5.10
N PHE A 39 -32.56 -36.02 6.23
CA PHE A 39 -32.47 -34.56 6.24
C PHE A 39 -31.14 -34.15 5.60
N ASN A 40 -31.19 -33.87 4.30
CA ASN A 40 -30.06 -33.22 3.64
C ASN A 40 -30.00 -31.77 4.12
N THR A 41 -28.86 -31.36 4.67
CA THR A 41 -28.65 -29.99 5.11
C THR A 41 -28.61 -29.06 3.90
N ASN A 42 -29.48 -28.05 3.87
CA ASN A 42 -29.32 -26.90 2.97
C ASN A 42 -28.17 -26.01 3.47
N SER A 43 -26.95 -26.53 3.37
CA SER A 43 -25.77 -25.70 3.13
C SER A 43 -25.64 -25.56 1.62
N ASP A 44 -25.90 -24.35 1.14
CA ASP A 44 -25.43 -23.73 -0.13
C ASP A 44 -26.49 -22.79 -0.67
N LEU A 45 -26.28 -21.49 -0.46
CA LEU A 45 -26.65 -20.37 -1.33
C LEU A 45 -26.16 -19.05 -0.68
N VAL A 46 -24.86 -19.00 -0.36
CA VAL A 46 -24.17 -17.70 -0.42
C VAL A 46 -24.09 -17.39 -1.92
N THR A 47 -24.78 -16.35 -2.38
CA THR A 47 -24.72 -15.98 -3.79
C THR A 47 -23.29 -15.56 -4.13
N ALA A 48 -22.76 -16.01 -5.26
CA ALA A 48 -21.44 -15.63 -5.78
C ALA A 48 -21.35 -14.16 -6.24
N GLU A 49 -22.19 -13.30 -5.65
CA GLU A 49 -22.28 -11.87 -5.95
C GLU A 49 -21.59 -11.01 -4.88
N ASP A 50 -21.23 -11.53 -3.69
CA ASP A 50 -20.73 -10.73 -2.55
C ASP A 50 -19.27 -10.99 -2.13
N ASP A 51 -18.55 -11.82 -2.89
CA ASP A 51 -17.15 -12.27 -2.79
C ASP A 51 -16.08 -11.23 -3.22
N GLU A 52 -16.22 -9.96 -2.85
CA GLU A 52 -15.13 -8.99 -3.07
C GLU A 52 -13.95 -9.27 -2.12
N MET A 53 -12.75 -9.44 -2.67
CA MET A 53 -11.52 -9.59 -1.91
C MET A 53 -10.99 -8.22 -1.47
N VAL A 54 -10.78 -8.04 -0.16
CA VAL A 54 -10.31 -6.77 0.41
C VAL A 54 -8.82 -6.83 0.74
N GLY A 55 -8.03 -6.02 0.05
CA GLY A 55 -6.61 -5.83 0.32
C GLY A 55 -6.34 -4.54 1.10
N VAL A 56 -5.32 -4.53 1.96
CA VAL A 56 -4.83 -3.31 2.63
C VAL A 56 -3.33 -3.12 2.39
N PHE A 57 -2.88 -1.89 2.15
CA PHE A 57 -1.43 -1.59 2.14
C PHE A 57 -0.89 -1.48 3.58
N PHE A 58 0.27 -2.07 3.85
CA PHE A 58 0.94 -2.04 5.16
C PHE A 58 2.31 -1.37 5.07
N MET A 59 2.56 -0.40 5.95
CA MET A 59 3.75 0.45 5.92
C MET A 59 4.79 0.02 6.96
N PRO A 60 6.06 -0.19 6.59
CA PRO A 60 7.13 -0.35 7.56
C PRO A 60 7.46 1.01 8.21
N SER A 61 7.57 1.02 9.53
CA SER A 61 8.35 2.04 10.23
C SER A 61 9.80 1.58 10.39
N TRP A 62 10.71 2.51 10.71
CA TRP A 62 12.13 2.20 10.85
C TRP A 62 12.79 3.00 11.98
N ASN A 63 13.96 2.54 12.43
CA ASN A 63 14.76 3.30 13.38
C ASN A 63 15.43 4.50 12.67
N THR A 64 15.18 5.69 13.20
CA THR A 64 15.74 6.97 12.73
C THR A 64 16.89 7.46 13.61
N SER A 65 17.25 6.72 14.66
CA SER A 65 18.41 6.99 15.50
C SER A 65 19.71 6.55 14.81
N PRO A 66 20.79 7.36 14.87
CA PRO A 66 22.13 6.91 14.52
C PRO A 66 22.77 6.03 15.61
N ASP A 67 22.25 6.07 16.84
CA ASP A 67 22.65 5.17 17.92
C ASP A 67 21.80 3.88 17.85
N PRO A 68 22.41 2.71 17.58
CA PRO A 68 21.68 1.44 17.49
C PRO A 68 21.12 0.94 18.83
N ALA A 69 21.53 1.51 19.97
CA ALA A 69 20.93 1.22 21.28
C ALA A 69 19.61 1.96 21.51
N VAL A 70 19.26 2.93 20.67
CA VAL A 70 18.03 3.72 20.75
C VAL A 70 17.13 3.37 19.57
N ASP A 71 15.94 2.84 19.84
CA ASP A 71 14.93 2.59 18.81
C ASP A 71 13.98 3.79 18.66
N ARG A 72 14.35 4.74 17.79
CA ARG A 72 13.52 5.92 17.48
C ARG A 72 12.67 5.63 16.24
N ASP A 73 11.46 5.15 16.48
CA ASP A 73 10.51 4.84 15.41
C ASP A 73 10.14 6.06 14.55
N SER A 74 10.14 5.88 13.22
CA SER A 74 9.88 6.93 12.23
C SER A 74 8.44 7.49 12.26
N PHE A 75 7.46 6.75 12.77
CA PHE A 75 6.09 7.24 12.91
C PHE A 75 5.89 7.92 14.27
N TRP A 76 6.23 7.22 15.36
CA TRP A 76 5.93 7.69 16.72
C TRP A 76 6.67 8.98 17.09
N SER A 77 7.92 9.14 16.64
CA SER A 77 8.68 10.37 16.85
C SER A 77 7.98 11.62 16.28
N CYS A 78 7.24 11.47 15.18
CA CYS A 78 6.48 12.53 14.52
C CYS A 78 5.08 12.78 15.11
N LEU A 79 4.46 11.75 15.72
CA LEU A 79 3.21 11.93 16.46
C LEU A 79 3.46 12.54 17.86
N MET A 80 4.58 12.21 18.51
CA MET A 80 4.89 12.67 19.88
C MET A 80 5.48 14.07 19.98
N GLY A 81 6.12 14.58 18.93
CA GLY A 81 6.77 15.89 18.94
C GLY A 81 7.36 16.28 17.58
N LYS A 82 8.15 17.36 17.54
CA LYS A 82 8.85 17.80 16.32
C LYS A 82 10.37 17.60 16.43
N GLU A 83 10.87 17.50 17.65
CA GLU A 83 12.28 17.49 18.01
C GLU A 83 12.99 16.25 17.47
N ASP A 84 12.35 15.09 17.55
CA ASP A 84 12.87 13.78 17.12
C ASP A 84 12.34 13.34 15.74
N CYS A 85 11.40 14.06 15.13
CA CYS A 85 10.74 13.63 13.89
C CYS A 85 11.65 13.78 12.66
N SER A 86 12.13 12.66 12.10
CA SER A 86 13.00 12.65 10.92
C SER A 86 12.39 13.35 9.71
N SER A 87 11.07 13.23 9.51
CA SER A 87 10.37 13.83 8.37
C SER A 87 10.35 15.35 8.42
N LEU A 88 10.31 15.96 9.60
CA LEU A 88 10.39 17.40 9.80
C LEU A 88 11.83 17.94 9.67
N HIS A 89 12.83 17.10 9.89
CA HIS A 89 14.24 17.46 9.73
C HIS A 89 14.83 17.10 8.36
N ASN A 90 14.06 16.45 7.48
CA ASN A 90 14.53 16.02 6.17
C ASN A 90 14.99 17.23 5.30
N PRO A 91 16.29 17.36 4.98
CA PRO A 91 16.81 18.51 4.26
C PRO A 91 16.50 18.48 2.76
N GLY A 92 16.13 17.34 2.19
CA GLY A 92 15.67 17.24 0.80
C GLY A 92 14.27 17.84 0.60
N ILE A 93 13.40 17.71 1.60
CA ILE A 93 12.04 18.27 1.59
C ILE A 93 12.07 19.75 2.03
N TRP A 94 12.69 20.02 3.19
CA TRP A 94 12.56 21.32 3.86
C TRP A 94 13.78 22.24 3.74
N GLY A 95 14.89 21.76 3.16
CA GLY A 95 16.17 22.45 3.20
C GLY A 95 16.89 22.31 4.55
N PRO A 96 18.09 22.92 4.70
CA PRO A 96 19.03 22.65 5.79
C PRO A 96 18.58 23.10 7.19
N LYS A 97 17.40 23.70 7.33
CA LYS A 97 16.81 24.14 8.61
C LYS A 97 15.64 23.28 9.07
N GLY A 98 15.27 22.24 8.32
CA GLY A 98 14.04 21.49 8.56
C GLY A 98 12.78 22.35 8.35
N ARG A 99 11.63 21.82 8.77
CA ARG A 99 10.31 22.44 8.64
C ARG A 99 10.21 23.75 9.45
N ILE A 100 10.12 24.88 8.76
CA ILE A 100 10.02 26.21 9.40
C ILE A 100 8.56 26.59 9.71
N TYR A 101 8.15 26.42 10.97
CA TYR A 101 6.83 26.88 11.46
C TYR A 101 6.80 28.39 11.73
N ASN A 102 5.63 29.01 11.57
CA ASN A 102 5.42 30.44 11.79
C ASN A 102 3.95 30.75 12.18
N ALA A 103 3.62 32.02 12.44
CA ALA A 103 2.27 32.40 12.89
C ALA A 103 1.14 32.11 11.88
N LYS A 104 1.44 32.06 10.58
CA LYS A 104 0.48 31.67 9.53
C LYS A 104 0.34 30.15 9.46
N TYR A 105 1.44 29.44 9.65
CA TYR A 105 1.59 27.99 9.50
C TYR A 105 2.23 27.39 10.77
N PRO A 106 1.50 27.33 11.89
CA PRO A 106 2.02 26.88 13.18
C PRO A 106 2.32 25.39 13.20
N TYR A 107 3.04 24.93 14.22
CA TYR A 107 3.08 23.50 14.54
C TYR A 107 1.76 23.13 15.24
N GLU A 108 1.10 22.08 14.75
CA GLU A 108 -0.22 21.64 15.23
C GLU A 108 -0.19 20.29 15.96
N GLY A 109 0.99 19.70 16.12
CA GLY A 109 1.18 18.54 16.98
C GLY A 109 1.39 18.94 18.45
N PRO A 110 1.60 17.95 19.33
CA PRO A 110 1.71 16.52 19.03
C PRO A 110 0.35 15.89 18.69
N TYR A 111 0.36 14.91 17.77
CA TYR A 111 -0.83 14.26 17.21
C TYR A 111 -1.27 13.05 18.04
N LEU A 112 -1.34 13.23 19.37
CA LEU A 112 -1.49 12.12 20.33
C LEU A 112 -2.81 11.34 20.19
N GLY A 113 -3.85 11.92 19.59
CA GLY A 113 -5.09 11.19 19.29
C GLY A 113 -4.91 10.03 18.30
N HIS A 114 -3.91 10.12 17.42
CA HIS A 114 -3.55 9.06 16.46
C HIS A 114 -2.75 7.91 17.10
N LYS A 115 -2.53 7.94 18.42
CA LYS A 115 -1.88 6.85 19.14
C LYS A 115 -2.71 5.56 19.00
N PRO A 116 -2.10 4.41 18.66
CA PRO A 116 -2.80 3.13 18.63
C PRO A 116 -3.49 2.80 19.95
N ILE A 117 -4.60 2.06 19.90
CA ILE A 117 -5.33 1.69 21.12
C ILE A 117 -4.45 0.89 22.11
N LYS A 118 -4.87 0.90 23.38
CA LYS A 118 -4.24 0.16 24.48
C LYS A 118 -3.94 -1.30 24.12
N GLU A 119 -4.84 -1.95 23.38
CA GLU A 119 -4.74 -3.34 22.98
C GLU A 119 -3.53 -3.58 22.07
N LEU A 120 -3.17 -2.60 21.24
CA LEU A 120 -1.96 -2.57 20.40
C LEU A 120 -0.74 -1.96 21.12
N LYS A 121 -0.81 -1.77 22.46
CA LYS A 121 0.25 -1.21 23.32
C LYS A 121 0.62 0.26 23.07
N GLY A 122 -0.20 1.04 22.35
CA GLY A 122 0.09 2.46 22.10
C GLY A 122 1.19 2.66 21.07
N PHE A 123 2.19 3.49 21.36
CA PHE A 123 3.38 3.66 20.50
C PHE A 123 4.28 2.43 20.61
N TYR A 124 3.86 1.35 19.95
CA TYR A 124 4.44 0.02 20.06
C TYR A 124 5.81 -0.11 19.38
N LYS A 125 6.62 -1.07 19.81
CA LYS A 125 7.81 -1.47 19.05
C LYS A 125 7.35 -2.18 17.77
N ARG A 126 7.80 -1.74 16.59
CA ARG A 126 7.28 -2.19 15.29
C ARG A 126 7.33 -3.70 15.03
N ASP A 127 8.28 -4.39 15.66
CA ASP A 127 8.52 -5.83 15.60
C ASP A 127 8.04 -6.58 16.86
N ASP A 128 7.12 -6.00 17.65
CA ASP A 128 6.51 -6.66 18.80
C ASP A 128 5.52 -7.76 18.33
N PRO A 129 5.80 -9.05 18.59
CA PRO A 129 5.02 -10.15 18.02
C PRO A 129 3.58 -10.19 18.55
N GLU A 130 3.32 -9.70 19.76
CA GLU A 130 1.97 -9.65 20.33
C GLU A 130 1.13 -8.52 19.72
N VAL A 131 1.78 -7.43 19.27
CA VAL A 131 1.09 -6.37 18.53
C VAL A 131 0.80 -6.83 17.11
N ILE A 132 1.80 -7.38 16.42
CA ILE A 132 1.62 -7.89 15.05
C ILE A 132 0.54 -8.98 15.01
N LYS A 133 0.52 -9.90 15.98
CA LYS A 133 -0.54 -10.90 16.11
C LYS A 133 -1.93 -10.26 16.16
N LYS A 134 -2.11 -9.19 16.94
CA LYS A 134 -3.38 -8.47 17.04
C LYS A 134 -3.71 -7.69 15.77
N GLN A 135 -2.73 -7.11 15.09
CA GLN A 135 -2.93 -6.48 13.78
C GLN A 135 -3.50 -7.50 12.77
N LEU A 136 -2.88 -8.68 12.67
CA LEU A 136 -3.36 -9.78 11.82
C LEU A 136 -4.75 -10.28 12.23
N GLU A 137 -5.00 -10.47 13.53
CA GLU A 137 -6.31 -10.86 14.06
C GLU A 137 -7.40 -9.80 13.76
N TYR A 138 -7.08 -8.51 13.85
CA TYR A 138 -7.99 -7.41 13.51
C TYR A 138 -8.25 -7.30 12.00
N MET A 139 -7.21 -7.39 11.15
CA MET A 139 -7.41 -7.46 9.70
C MET A 139 -8.38 -8.60 9.35
N LYS A 140 -8.10 -9.82 9.81
CA LYS A 140 -8.89 -11.00 9.49
C LYS A 140 -10.33 -10.92 10.00
N SER A 141 -10.52 -10.51 11.26
CA SER A 141 -11.83 -10.51 11.92
C SER A 141 -12.78 -9.38 11.49
N PHE A 142 -12.27 -8.39 10.75
CA PHE A 142 -13.05 -7.28 10.20
C PHE A 142 -13.19 -7.32 8.66
N GLY A 143 -12.81 -8.41 8.01
CA GLY A 143 -13.06 -8.62 6.58
C GLY A 143 -12.00 -8.04 5.66
N ILE A 144 -10.73 -8.03 6.10
CA ILE A 144 -9.57 -7.84 5.22
C ILE A 144 -9.00 -9.24 4.92
N ASP A 145 -8.79 -9.55 3.65
CA ASP A 145 -8.34 -10.87 3.19
C ASP A 145 -6.82 -10.97 3.09
N PHE A 146 -6.18 -9.88 2.66
CA PHE A 146 -4.72 -9.81 2.55
C PHE A 146 -4.16 -8.42 2.86
N PHE A 147 -2.86 -8.39 3.18
CA PHE A 147 -2.08 -7.15 3.19
C PHE A 147 -1.00 -7.14 2.10
N ALA A 148 -0.81 -5.99 1.45
CA ALA A 148 0.31 -5.72 0.56
C ALA A 148 1.36 -4.95 1.36
N TYR A 149 2.50 -5.59 1.66
CA TYR A 149 3.53 -5.02 2.52
C TYR A 149 4.54 -4.20 1.70
N ASP A 150 4.73 -2.93 2.07
CA ASP A 150 5.66 -2.02 1.41
C ASP A 150 7.12 -2.44 1.69
N TRP A 151 7.80 -2.86 0.63
CA TRP A 151 9.07 -3.58 0.68
C TRP A 151 10.16 -2.84 -0.10
N PHE A 152 11.31 -2.64 0.55
CA PHE A 152 12.40 -1.76 0.11
C PHE A 152 13.73 -2.52 0.00
N PHE A 153 14.62 -2.12 -0.90
CA PHE A 153 15.85 -2.86 -1.19
C PHE A 153 17.05 -1.96 -1.55
N GLY A 154 17.88 -1.62 -0.58
CA GLY A 154 19.06 -0.80 -0.84
C GLY A 154 20.03 -1.49 -1.79
N ARG A 155 20.15 -1.02 -3.04
CA ARG A 155 20.91 -1.68 -4.12
C ARG A 155 22.43 -1.59 -4.00
N ASN A 156 22.95 -0.65 -3.21
CA ASN A 156 24.37 -0.29 -3.14
C ASN A 156 25.16 -0.96 -2.00
N TYR A 157 24.50 -1.71 -1.11
CA TYR A 157 25.14 -2.25 0.10
C TYR A 157 25.96 -3.51 -0.19
N TYR A 158 27.28 -3.42 -0.04
CA TYR A 158 28.16 -4.58 0.04
C TYR A 158 28.38 -5.00 1.49
N TYR A 159 28.41 -6.31 1.74
CA TYR A 159 28.52 -6.93 3.06
C TYR A 159 29.34 -8.24 2.99
N HIS A 160 29.74 -8.74 4.15
CA HIS A 160 30.73 -9.80 4.35
C HIS A 160 30.08 -11.00 5.06
N LEU A 161 29.89 -12.11 4.36
CA LEU A 161 29.17 -13.26 4.91
C LEU A 161 29.97 -14.06 5.96
N ASP A 162 31.31 -13.95 5.95
CA ASP A 162 32.15 -14.58 6.97
C ASP A 162 32.32 -13.68 8.22
N PHE A 163 31.61 -12.55 8.29
CA PHE A 163 31.55 -11.64 9.45
C PHE A 163 30.21 -11.81 10.20
N ALA A 164 30.24 -12.27 11.45
CA ALA A 164 29.05 -12.75 12.17
C ALA A 164 27.85 -11.76 12.26
N PRO A 165 28.02 -10.43 12.43
CA PRO A 165 26.90 -9.48 12.37
C PRO A 165 26.21 -9.38 10.99
N GLN A 166 26.84 -9.87 9.92
CA GLN A 166 26.36 -9.79 8.54
C GLN A 166 26.12 -11.18 7.91
N SER A 167 26.47 -12.29 8.59
CA SER A 167 26.38 -13.65 8.06
C SER A 167 24.97 -14.11 7.70
N ASN A 168 23.96 -13.45 8.29
CA ASN A 168 22.54 -13.77 8.10
C ASN A 168 21.86 -12.89 7.03
N ILE A 169 22.59 -11.97 6.40
CA ILE A 169 22.05 -11.17 5.29
C ILE A 169 21.92 -12.07 4.07
N TYR A 170 20.70 -12.20 3.52
CA TYR A 170 20.41 -13.04 2.36
C TYR A 170 21.43 -12.85 1.22
N TYR A 171 21.92 -13.95 0.66
CA TYR A 171 22.66 -13.96 -0.60
C TYR A 171 22.34 -15.26 -1.35
N PRO A 172 22.06 -15.22 -2.66
CA PRO A 172 21.58 -16.40 -3.37
C PRO A 172 22.55 -17.58 -3.29
N LYS A 173 22.02 -18.78 -3.03
CA LYS A 173 22.82 -19.97 -2.77
C LYS A 173 23.78 -20.28 -3.91
N GLY A 174 25.08 -20.40 -3.60
CA GLY A 174 26.13 -20.71 -4.58
C GLY A 174 26.59 -19.53 -5.43
N TRP A 175 26.09 -18.31 -5.21
CA TRP A 175 26.71 -17.12 -5.79
C TRP A 175 28.08 -16.88 -5.17
N LYS A 176 28.99 -16.30 -5.95
CA LYS A 176 30.39 -16.12 -5.57
C LYS A 176 30.55 -15.08 -4.47
N THR A 177 31.57 -15.28 -3.64
CA THR A 177 32.03 -14.35 -2.60
C THR A 177 33.54 -14.27 -2.61
N ASP A 178 34.08 -13.10 -2.27
CA ASP A 178 35.52 -12.91 -2.09
C ASP A 178 35.98 -13.47 -0.74
N LYS A 179 36.52 -14.69 -0.78
CA LYS A 179 37.09 -15.35 0.40
C LYS A 179 38.40 -14.73 0.89
N SER A 180 39.05 -13.85 0.13
CA SER A 180 40.17 -13.06 0.64
C SER A 180 39.72 -11.85 1.48
N ASN A 181 38.44 -11.49 1.40
CA ASN A 181 37.85 -10.32 2.05
C ASN A 181 36.62 -10.69 2.90
N ALA A 182 36.79 -11.63 3.83
CA ALA A 182 35.75 -12.10 4.76
C ALA A 182 34.42 -12.51 4.09
N GLY A 183 34.50 -13.13 2.90
CA GLY A 183 33.33 -13.60 2.17
C GLY A 183 32.46 -12.45 1.66
N ARG A 184 33.08 -11.34 1.24
CA ARG A 184 32.35 -10.20 0.67
C ARG A 184 31.55 -10.62 -0.56
N VAL A 185 30.31 -10.17 -0.66
CA VAL A 185 29.47 -10.45 -1.83
C VAL A 185 30.00 -9.78 -3.10
N GLU A 186 29.90 -10.46 -4.24
CA GLU A 186 30.19 -9.86 -5.56
C GLU A 186 29.04 -8.96 -6.04
N VAL A 187 27.78 -9.32 -5.71
CA VAL A 187 26.59 -8.53 -6.09
C VAL A 187 25.98 -7.87 -4.86
N PRO A 188 25.92 -6.53 -4.81
CA PRO A 188 25.44 -5.80 -3.63
C PRO A 188 23.94 -5.92 -3.42
N GLY A 189 23.51 -5.37 -2.30
CA GLY A 189 22.13 -5.02 -1.99
C GLY A 189 21.44 -5.95 -1.01
N LEU A 190 20.56 -5.39 -0.19
CA LEU A 190 19.87 -6.05 0.92
C LEU A 190 18.47 -5.45 1.13
N VAL A 191 17.60 -6.19 1.83
CA VAL A 191 16.27 -5.70 2.23
C VAL A 191 16.44 -4.60 3.26
N GLU A 192 15.81 -3.45 3.04
CA GLU A 192 15.73 -2.38 4.03
C GLU A 192 14.44 -2.52 4.84
N TRP A 193 14.52 -2.26 6.14
CA TRP A 193 13.38 -2.24 7.07
C TRP A 193 12.61 -3.57 7.17
N GLY A 194 13.25 -4.69 6.79
CA GLY A 194 12.65 -6.02 6.70
C GLY A 194 12.41 -6.74 8.05
N ASP A 195 12.92 -6.21 9.17
CA ASP A 195 12.81 -6.88 10.49
C ASP A 195 11.35 -7.05 10.93
N GLN A 196 10.51 -6.04 10.71
CA GLN A 196 9.08 -6.09 11.03
C GLN A 196 8.36 -7.13 10.15
N LEU A 197 8.63 -7.16 8.84
CA LEU A 197 8.07 -8.18 7.95
C LEU A 197 8.48 -9.59 8.41
N LYS A 198 9.76 -9.79 8.77
CA LYS A 198 10.24 -11.08 9.26
C LYS A 198 9.44 -11.57 10.46
N VAL A 199 9.30 -10.75 11.51
CA VAL A 199 8.49 -11.13 12.70
C VAL A 199 7.02 -11.33 12.32
N MET A 200 6.47 -10.52 11.40
CA MET A 200 5.10 -10.68 10.92
C MET A 200 4.87 -12.02 10.22
N LEU A 201 5.82 -12.48 9.40
CA LEU A 201 5.74 -13.77 8.73
C LEU A 201 5.92 -14.95 9.69
N GLU A 202 6.80 -14.83 10.69
CA GLU A 202 6.97 -15.81 11.76
C GLU A 202 5.70 -15.92 12.63
N VAL A 203 5.10 -14.78 13.01
CA VAL A 203 3.84 -14.73 13.76
C VAL A 203 2.70 -15.32 12.93
N ASN A 204 2.52 -14.91 11.67
CA ASN A 204 1.45 -15.43 10.81
C ASN A 204 1.58 -16.95 10.61
N GLU A 205 2.79 -17.46 10.39
CA GLU A 205 3.04 -18.90 10.24
C GLU A 205 2.73 -19.70 11.52
N SER A 206 2.90 -19.10 12.70
CA SER A 206 2.55 -19.70 13.99
C SER A 206 1.03 -19.82 14.24
N LEU A 207 0.21 -19.06 13.50
CA LEU A 207 -1.25 -19.10 13.64
C LEU A 207 -1.84 -20.37 13.01
N PRO A 208 -2.96 -20.91 13.55
CA PRO A 208 -3.78 -21.90 12.87
C PRO A 208 -4.13 -21.46 11.43
N LYS A 209 -4.14 -22.39 10.47
CA LYS A 209 -4.23 -22.06 9.03
C LYS A 209 -5.45 -21.20 8.66
N GLU A 210 -6.57 -21.39 9.35
CA GLU A 210 -7.81 -20.63 9.15
C GLU A 210 -7.72 -19.17 9.65
N LYS A 211 -6.74 -18.86 10.52
CA LYS A 211 -6.44 -17.52 11.03
C LYS A 211 -5.29 -16.82 10.29
N GLN A 212 -4.58 -17.52 9.42
CA GLN A 212 -3.48 -16.93 8.65
C GLN A 212 -4.03 -15.89 7.66
N MET A 213 -3.40 -14.72 7.66
CA MET A 213 -3.63 -13.70 6.64
C MET A 213 -2.91 -14.10 5.34
N LYS A 214 -3.51 -13.78 4.20
CA LYS A 214 -2.77 -13.77 2.93
C LYS A 214 -1.95 -12.48 2.85
N TRP A 215 -0.87 -12.49 2.07
CA TRP A 215 -0.05 -11.30 1.92
C TRP A 215 0.72 -11.26 0.59
N ALA A 216 1.05 -10.06 0.13
CA ALA A 216 1.87 -9.83 -1.06
C ALA A 216 2.96 -8.80 -0.78
N LEU A 217 4.01 -8.79 -1.58
CA LEU A 217 4.93 -7.64 -1.66
C LEU A 217 4.27 -6.49 -2.42
N ASN A 218 4.42 -5.28 -1.88
CA ASN A 218 4.38 -4.03 -2.65
C ASN A 218 5.80 -3.49 -2.77
N TRP A 219 6.37 -3.53 -3.97
CA TRP A 219 7.77 -3.18 -4.19
C TRP A 219 7.93 -1.66 -4.34
N CYS A 220 8.54 -1.02 -3.34
CA CYS A 220 8.63 0.44 -3.19
C CYS A 220 10.05 1.00 -3.36
N ASP A 221 10.96 0.20 -3.91
CA ASP A 221 12.41 0.43 -3.96
C ASP A 221 12.87 1.39 -5.08
N ASP A 222 12.25 2.55 -5.20
CA ASP A 222 12.53 3.43 -6.33
C ASP A 222 12.41 4.93 -5.96
N SER A 223 12.90 5.30 -4.77
CA SER A 223 13.14 6.70 -4.35
C SER A 223 14.39 7.32 -5.01
N ASN A 224 14.41 8.66 -5.18
CA ASN A 224 15.56 9.38 -5.74
C ASN A 224 16.84 9.21 -4.90
N GLU A 225 16.72 9.17 -3.58
CA GLU A 225 17.83 9.03 -2.63
C GLU A 225 18.56 7.70 -2.87
N ARG A 226 17.82 6.60 -2.98
CA ARG A 226 18.35 5.25 -3.29
C ARG A 226 19.02 5.20 -4.66
N TRP A 227 18.47 5.88 -5.66
CA TRP A 227 19.10 6.00 -6.97
C TRP A 227 20.43 6.75 -6.91
N MET A 228 20.51 7.85 -6.15
CA MET A 228 21.77 8.56 -5.95
C MET A 228 22.78 7.75 -5.12
N LEU A 229 22.33 6.93 -4.17
CA LEU A 229 23.20 5.98 -3.45
C LEU A 229 23.73 4.87 -4.36
N TRP A 230 22.90 4.35 -5.26
CA TRP A 230 23.31 3.40 -6.30
C TRP A 230 24.38 4.01 -7.22
N LEU A 231 24.17 5.23 -7.71
CA LEU A 231 25.14 5.89 -8.61
C LEU A 231 26.47 6.25 -7.94
N LYS A 232 26.56 6.23 -6.61
CA LYS A 232 27.82 6.39 -5.86
C LYS A 232 28.72 5.15 -5.90
N VAL A 233 28.22 3.97 -6.26
CA VAL A 233 29.04 2.73 -6.30
C VAL A 233 30.29 2.99 -7.16
N GLY A 234 31.48 2.82 -6.58
CA GLY A 234 32.76 3.04 -7.27
C GLY A 234 33.20 4.51 -7.42
N SER A 235 32.45 5.46 -6.86
CA SER A 235 32.85 6.88 -6.83
C SER A 235 34.12 7.11 -5.98
N PRO A 236 34.86 8.22 -6.18
CA PRO A 236 36.09 8.50 -5.44
C PRO A 236 35.93 8.46 -3.92
N ASP A 237 34.80 8.95 -3.39
CA ASP A 237 34.52 8.96 -1.95
C ASP A 237 34.29 7.55 -1.38
N GLU A 238 33.57 6.71 -2.13
CA GLU A 238 33.31 5.31 -1.76
C GLU A 238 34.58 4.45 -1.80
N LEU A 239 35.48 4.71 -2.76
CA LEU A 239 36.81 4.12 -2.83
C LEU A 239 37.71 4.61 -1.69
N ALA A 240 37.71 5.92 -1.41
CA ALA A 240 38.53 6.51 -0.34
C ALA A 240 38.15 5.98 1.05
N ARG A 241 36.85 5.81 1.32
CA ARG A 241 36.36 5.19 2.56
C ARG A 241 36.36 3.66 2.57
N LYS A 242 36.87 3.02 1.51
CA LYS A 242 36.97 1.55 1.32
C LYS A 242 35.63 0.79 1.40
N ALA A 243 34.52 1.45 1.03
CA ALA A 243 33.24 0.78 0.87
C ALA A 243 33.15 0.05 -0.49
N ASN A 244 33.78 0.64 -1.51
CA ASN A 244 33.99 0.02 -2.80
C ASN A 244 35.47 -0.25 -3.10
N TYR A 245 35.69 -1.13 -4.07
CA TYR A 245 37.01 -1.51 -4.58
C TYR A 245 37.17 -1.16 -6.07
N GLN A 246 38.42 -1.18 -6.55
CA GLN A 246 38.74 -0.85 -7.95
C GLN A 246 38.00 -1.78 -8.92
N GLY A 247 37.33 -1.18 -9.91
CA GLY A 247 36.53 -1.87 -10.91
C GLY A 247 35.03 -1.96 -10.58
N GLU A 248 34.64 -1.83 -9.30
CA GLU A 248 33.23 -1.70 -8.92
C GLU A 248 32.66 -0.38 -9.45
N LYS A 249 31.47 -0.44 -10.04
CA LYS A 249 30.77 0.71 -10.64
C LYS A 249 29.29 0.35 -10.85
N PRO A 250 28.39 1.33 -10.98
CA PRO A 250 26.97 1.08 -11.17
C PRO A 250 26.72 0.97 -12.68
N ASP A 251 27.15 -0.13 -13.29
CA ASP A 251 26.94 -0.37 -14.71
C ASP A 251 25.70 -1.23 -14.99
N LYS A 252 25.41 -1.44 -16.29
CA LYS A 252 24.26 -2.19 -16.78
C LYS A 252 24.29 -3.66 -16.35
N GLU A 253 25.46 -4.28 -16.27
CA GLU A 253 25.60 -5.68 -15.90
C GLU A 253 25.30 -5.86 -14.41
N LEU A 254 25.90 -5.01 -13.57
CA LEU A 254 25.63 -5.02 -12.13
C LEU A 254 24.16 -4.66 -11.83
N TYR A 255 23.58 -3.68 -12.52
CA TYR A 255 22.17 -3.30 -12.35
C TYR A 255 21.23 -4.47 -12.65
N LEU A 256 21.44 -5.19 -13.76
CA LEU A 256 20.67 -6.39 -14.10
C LEU A 256 20.93 -7.54 -13.10
N LYS A 257 22.16 -7.70 -12.60
CA LYS A 257 22.50 -8.70 -11.58
C LYS A 257 21.84 -8.43 -10.23
N VAL A 258 21.74 -7.16 -9.82
CA VAL A 258 20.99 -6.75 -8.63
C VAL A 258 19.49 -7.01 -8.84
N HIS A 259 18.94 -6.75 -10.03
CA HIS A 259 17.54 -7.09 -10.34
C HIS A 259 17.26 -8.61 -10.33
N GLU A 260 18.18 -9.42 -10.86
CA GLU A 260 18.13 -10.89 -10.73
C GLU A 260 18.17 -11.32 -9.26
N LYS A 261 19.03 -10.71 -8.44
CA LYS A 261 19.15 -10.96 -7.00
C LYS A 261 17.86 -10.62 -6.23
N ILE A 262 17.22 -9.49 -6.53
CA ILE A 262 15.93 -9.09 -5.95
C ILE A 262 14.86 -10.15 -6.25
N THR A 263 14.75 -10.58 -7.52
CA THR A 263 13.76 -11.61 -7.88
C THR A 263 14.09 -12.95 -7.21
N GLN A 264 15.36 -13.35 -7.15
CA GLN A 264 15.77 -14.60 -6.50
C GLN A 264 15.49 -14.57 -5.00
N LEU A 265 15.66 -13.42 -4.33
CA LEU A 265 15.27 -13.24 -2.93
C LEU A 265 13.78 -13.51 -2.73
N TRP A 266 12.92 -12.93 -3.56
CA TRP A 266 11.48 -13.18 -3.46
C TRP A 266 11.10 -14.65 -3.66
N ILE A 267 11.79 -15.35 -4.57
CA ILE A 267 11.60 -16.78 -4.82
C ILE A 267 12.01 -17.61 -3.60
N ASP A 268 13.20 -17.34 -3.07
CA ASP A 268 13.81 -18.15 -2.01
C ASP A 268 13.14 -17.93 -0.64
N GLU A 269 12.78 -16.69 -0.31
CA GLU A 269 12.27 -16.29 1.02
C GLU A 269 10.73 -16.25 1.10
N TYR A 270 10.03 -15.90 0.01
CA TYR A 270 8.61 -15.48 0.09
C TYR A 270 7.64 -16.32 -0.75
N PHE A 271 7.89 -16.51 -2.05
CA PHE A 271 6.94 -17.13 -2.99
C PHE A 271 6.63 -18.60 -2.67
N GLY A 272 7.54 -19.30 -2.00
CA GLY A 272 7.33 -20.66 -1.51
C GLY A 272 6.30 -20.79 -0.40
N ARG A 273 6.00 -19.71 0.34
CA ARG A 273 5.11 -19.75 1.51
C ARG A 273 3.66 -20.07 1.14
N GLY A 274 2.98 -20.75 2.06
CA GLY A 274 1.55 -21.09 1.94
C GLY A 274 0.60 -19.90 2.17
N ASP A 275 1.08 -18.87 2.86
CA ASP A 275 0.35 -17.62 3.12
C ASP A 275 0.57 -16.54 2.04
N TYR A 276 1.55 -16.71 1.15
CA TYR A 276 1.77 -15.77 0.04
C TYR A 276 0.56 -15.75 -0.92
N LEU A 277 0.17 -14.54 -1.34
CA LEU A 277 -0.95 -14.27 -2.24
C LEU A 277 -0.59 -14.68 -3.68
N LYS A 278 -1.42 -15.52 -4.27
CA LYS A 278 -1.24 -16.07 -5.62
C LYS A 278 -2.51 -15.85 -6.42
N GLY A 279 -2.36 -15.60 -7.71
CA GLY A 279 -3.50 -15.62 -8.64
C GLY A 279 -4.08 -17.02 -8.79
N GLU A 280 -5.24 -17.13 -9.44
CA GLU A 280 -5.91 -18.41 -9.73
C GLU A 280 -5.02 -19.36 -10.56
N ASP A 281 -4.13 -18.81 -11.38
CA ASP A 281 -3.11 -19.53 -12.16
C ASP A 281 -1.89 -19.98 -11.34
N GLY A 282 -1.90 -19.76 -10.02
CA GLY A 282 -0.84 -20.13 -9.08
C GLY A 282 0.38 -19.20 -9.08
N ARG A 283 0.44 -18.14 -9.90
CA ARG A 283 1.56 -17.19 -9.88
C ARG A 283 1.53 -16.31 -8.62
N PRO A 284 2.66 -16.10 -7.94
CA PRO A 284 2.75 -15.07 -6.89
C PRO A 284 2.40 -13.70 -7.45
N ILE A 285 1.60 -12.94 -6.71
CA ILE A 285 1.29 -11.55 -7.02
C ILE A 285 2.36 -10.64 -6.42
N VAL A 286 2.82 -9.65 -7.20
CA VAL A 286 3.68 -8.57 -6.73
C VAL A 286 3.05 -7.24 -7.14
N TYR A 287 2.72 -6.42 -6.15
CA TYR A 287 2.39 -5.02 -6.37
C TYR A 287 3.69 -4.25 -6.63
N PHE A 288 3.65 -3.31 -7.58
CA PHE A 288 4.81 -2.54 -8.02
C PHE A 288 4.49 -1.07 -7.86
N TYR A 289 5.10 -0.43 -6.87
CA TYR A 289 4.89 0.98 -6.58
C TYR A 289 5.58 1.84 -7.63
N PHE A 290 4.82 2.75 -8.25
CA PHE A 290 5.31 3.74 -9.20
C PHE A 290 6.27 3.22 -10.29
N PRO A 291 5.76 2.40 -11.25
CA PRO A 291 6.56 1.83 -12.33
C PRO A 291 7.40 2.82 -13.15
N GLN A 292 7.01 4.10 -13.22
CA GLN A 292 7.76 5.12 -13.95
C GLN A 292 9.15 5.39 -13.34
N ASP A 293 9.31 5.23 -12.04
CA ASP A 293 10.55 5.54 -11.35
C ASP A 293 11.59 4.46 -11.70
N ALA A 294 11.18 3.19 -11.68
CA ALA A 294 11.95 2.07 -12.24
C ALA A 294 12.24 2.24 -13.73
N GLU A 295 11.25 2.63 -14.55
CA GLU A 295 11.43 2.87 -16.00
C GLU A 295 12.50 3.93 -16.26
N SER A 296 12.44 5.06 -15.56
CA SER A 296 13.36 6.18 -15.77
C SER A 296 14.82 5.82 -15.50
N ARG A 297 15.06 4.90 -14.56
CA ARG A 297 16.39 4.41 -14.14
C ARG A 297 16.88 3.26 -15.01
N ALA A 298 15.98 2.38 -15.45
CA ALA A 298 16.29 1.41 -16.51
C ALA A 298 16.76 2.13 -17.79
N ALA A 299 16.09 3.24 -18.14
CA ALA A 299 16.41 4.03 -19.34
C ALA A 299 17.83 4.63 -19.32
N PHE A 300 18.40 4.93 -18.15
CA PHE A 300 19.81 5.36 -18.01
C PHE A 300 20.80 4.31 -18.57
N TYR A 301 20.46 3.02 -18.45
CA TYR A 301 21.23 1.90 -19.02
C TYR A 301 20.77 1.49 -20.42
N GLY A 302 19.91 2.27 -21.07
CA GLY A 302 19.26 1.86 -22.32
C GLY A 302 18.47 0.56 -22.17
N LEU A 303 17.82 0.37 -21.03
CA LEU A 303 16.84 -0.69 -20.78
C LEU A 303 15.44 -0.07 -20.76
N LYS A 304 14.44 -0.88 -21.08
CA LYS A 304 13.03 -0.60 -20.84
C LYS A 304 12.61 -1.28 -19.53
N LEU A 305 11.54 -0.80 -18.91
CA LEU A 305 10.96 -1.51 -17.76
C LEU A 305 10.57 -2.96 -18.10
N LYS A 306 10.13 -3.21 -19.34
CA LYS A 306 9.85 -4.56 -19.83
C LYS A 306 11.05 -5.49 -19.72
N ASP A 307 12.27 -5.01 -19.96
CA ASP A 307 13.48 -5.85 -19.90
C ASP A 307 13.74 -6.35 -18.46
N LEU A 308 13.36 -5.55 -17.46
CA LEU A 308 13.42 -5.90 -16.04
C LEU A 308 12.31 -6.89 -15.66
N LEU A 309 11.06 -6.64 -16.07
CA LEU A 309 9.96 -7.56 -15.78
C LEU A 309 10.15 -8.92 -16.50
N ASP A 310 10.64 -8.93 -17.74
CA ASP A 310 11.01 -10.15 -18.47
C ASP A 310 12.14 -10.91 -17.77
N LEU A 311 13.14 -10.21 -17.20
CA LEU A 311 14.18 -10.83 -16.38
C LEU A 311 13.58 -11.48 -15.12
N SER A 312 12.66 -10.81 -14.42
CA SER A 312 11.97 -11.39 -13.27
C SER A 312 11.15 -12.63 -13.65
N GLN A 313 10.39 -12.58 -14.76
CA GLN A 313 9.65 -13.74 -15.28
C GLN A 313 10.57 -14.91 -15.63
N LYS A 314 11.73 -14.63 -16.25
CA LYS A 314 12.73 -15.65 -16.59
C LYS A 314 13.35 -16.29 -15.34
N THR A 315 13.66 -15.51 -14.32
CA THR A 315 14.21 -16.00 -13.05
C THR A 315 13.20 -16.89 -12.32
N ALA A 316 11.93 -16.46 -12.22
CA ALA A 316 10.85 -17.26 -11.63
C ALA A 316 10.63 -18.60 -12.38
N LYS A 317 10.58 -18.57 -13.71
CA LYS A 317 10.41 -19.78 -14.54
C LYS A 317 11.61 -20.73 -14.43
N LYS A 318 12.83 -20.21 -14.34
CA LYS A 318 14.05 -21.00 -14.09
C LYS A 318 14.02 -21.70 -12.71
N ALA A 319 13.37 -21.09 -11.72
CA ALA A 319 13.13 -21.68 -10.40
C ALA A 319 11.92 -22.64 -10.35
N GLY A 320 11.25 -22.90 -11.48
CA GLY A 320 10.11 -23.81 -11.56
C GLY A 320 8.74 -23.20 -11.25
N LEU A 321 8.65 -21.88 -11.05
CA LEU A 321 7.37 -21.18 -10.90
C LEU A 321 6.71 -20.91 -12.27
N PRO A 322 5.36 -20.85 -12.36
CA PRO A 322 4.68 -20.51 -13.62
C PRO A 322 5.02 -19.10 -14.16
N GLY A 323 5.47 -18.20 -13.27
CA GLY A 323 5.82 -16.82 -13.56
C GLY A 323 5.57 -15.95 -12.33
N ILE A 324 5.38 -14.65 -12.54
CA ILE A 324 4.91 -13.68 -11.54
C ILE A 324 3.69 -12.95 -12.15
N LYS A 325 2.73 -12.50 -11.33
CA LYS A 325 1.66 -11.57 -11.76
C LYS A 325 1.97 -10.19 -11.19
N PHE A 326 2.21 -9.20 -12.06
CA PHE A 326 2.58 -7.84 -11.64
C PHE A 326 1.40 -6.88 -11.73
N ILE A 327 1.13 -6.17 -10.63
CA ILE A 327 0.07 -5.16 -10.52
C ILE A 327 0.71 -3.79 -10.25
N ALA A 328 0.47 -2.81 -11.11
CA ALA A 328 1.02 -1.47 -10.95
C ALA A 328 0.25 -0.69 -9.86
N VAL A 329 0.94 -0.12 -8.88
CA VAL A 329 0.36 0.85 -7.94
C VAL A 329 0.68 2.25 -8.45
N THR A 330 -0.36 3.05 -8.68
CA THR A 330 -0.28 4.33 -9.40
C THR A 330 -0.85 5.52 -8.59
N ALA A 331 -0.68 6.74 -9.09
CA ALA A 331 -1.31 7.97 -8.59
C ALA A 331 -2.56 8.31 -9.43
N GLY A 332 -3.07 9.55 -9.38
CA GLY A 332 -4.22 10.01 -10.19
C GLY A 332 -3.83 10.68 -11.53
N PRO A 333 -4.72 10.72 -12.56
CA PRO A 333 -4.68 11.66 -13.67
C PRO A 333 -4.32 13.08 -13.26
N MET A 334 -3.44 13.67 -14.08
CA MET A 334 -2.93 15.03 -13.91
C MET A 334 -3.36 15.90 -15.08
N LEU A 335 -3.41 17.21 -14.86
CA LEU A 335 -3.67 18.23 -15.87
C LEU A 335 -2.40 18.56 -16.68
N GLU A 336 -2.58 19.17 -17.85
CA GLU A 336 -1.46 19.54 -18.73
C GLU A 336 -0.47 20.51 -18.06
N ASN A 337 -0.97 21.45 -17.24
CA ASN A 337 -0.12 22.36 -16.45
C ASN A 337 0.66 21.66 -15.33
N GLU A 338 0.27 20.43 -14.95
CA GLU A 338 0.98 19.61 -13.98
C GLU A 338 2.04 18.70 -14.63
N ARG A 339 2.18 18.69 -15.98
CA ARG A 339 3.19 17.87 -16.69
C ARG A 339 4.62 18.05 -16.18
N VAL A 340 4.96 19.23 -15.64
CA VAL A 340 6.26 19.48 -15.01
C VAL A 340 6.52 18.61 -13.77
N TYR A 341 5.47 18.08 -13.14
CA TYR A 341 5.51 17.09 -12.05
C TYR A 341 5.12 15.67 -12.52
N GLY A 342 4.85 15.49 -13.82
CA GLY A 342 4.40 14.22 -14.39
C GLY A 342 5.44 13.09 -14.35
N LEU A 343 4.95 11.86 -14.58
CA LEU A 343 5.68 10.60 -14.47
C LEU A 343 6.87 10.58 -15.44
N PRO A 344 8.13 10.61 -14.96
CA PRO A 344 9.29 10.61 -15.85
C PRO A 344 9.55 9.24 -16.46
N THR A 345 10.09 9.23 -17.68
CA THR A 345 10.44 7.99 -18.39
C THR A 345 11.92 7.90 -18.74
N LEU A 346 12.72 8.86 -18.27
CA LEU A 346 14.17 8.91 -18.43
C LEU A 346 14.81 9.66 -17.26
N TRP A 347 15.84 9.10 -16.64
CA TRP A 347 16.78 9.85 -15.80
C TRP A 347 18.07 10.10 -16.58
N LYS A 348 18.57 11.34 -16.54
CA LYS A 348 19.77 11.78 -17.27
C LYS A 348 20.75 12.46 -16.32
N ALA A 349 21.96 11.90 -16.21
CA ALA A 349 23.06 12.50 -15.46
C ALA A 349 23.45 13.89 -16.00
N ASN A 350 23.83 14.80 -15.11
CA ASN A 350 24.44 16.08 -15.47
C ASN A 350 25.82 15.84 -16.13
N ASN A 351 26.55 14.85 -15.63
CA ASN A 351 27.84 14.41 -16.12
C ASN A 351 27.86 12.87 -16.24
N PRO A 352 27.83 12.28 -17.45
CA PRO A 352 27.83 10.82 -17.62
C PRO A 352 29.05 10.10 -17.04
N GLN A 353 30.19 10.80 -16.90
CA GLN A 353 31.41 10.25 -16.29
C GLN A 353 31.38 10.33 -14.75
N LYS A 354 30.43 11.06 -14.18
CA LYS A 354 30.26 11.25 -12.73
C LYS A 354 28.77 11.33 -12.34
N PRO A 355 27.97 10.28 -12.58
CA PRO A 355 26.52 10.36 -12.40
C PRO A 355 26.10 10.59 -10.93
N TRP A 356 26.97 10.30 -9.95
CA TRP A 356 26.77 10.62 -8.54
C TRP A 356 26.76 12.13 -8.23
N GLU A 357 27.25 13.00 -9.13
CA GLU A 357 27.13 14.46 -9.00
C GLU A 357 25.70 14.97 -9.30
N GLY A 358 24.79 14.09 -9.72
CA GLY A 358 23.37 14.38 -9.92
C GLY A 358 22.91 14.33 -11.37
N GLY A 359 21.61 14.56 -11.56
CA GLY A 359 20.95 14.50 -12.85
C GLY A 359 19.52 15.02 -12.78
N SER A 360 18.76 14.77 -13.84
CA SER A 360 17.37 15.22 -13.99
C SER A 360 16.46 14.12 -14.53
N TYR A 361 15.23 14.09 -14.01
CA TYR A 361 14.14 13.27 -14.55
C TYR A 361 13.46 14.01 -15.71
N GLN A 362 13.36 13.34 -16.85
CA GLN A 362 12.97 13.88 -18.16
C GLN A 362 11.85 13.02 -18.78
N ASN A 363 11.33 13.46 -19.94
CA ASN A 363 10.26 12.79 -20.68
C ASN A 363 9.02 12.51 -19.81
N LYS A 364 8.52 13.57 -19.15
CA LYS A 364 7.42 13.51 -18.19
C LYS A 364 6.06 13.35 -18.88
N GLN A 365 5.36 12.28 -18.52
CA GLN A 365 4.04 11.91 -19.02
C GLN A 365 2.95 12.25 -17.99
N LEU A 366 1.76 12.58 -18.47
CA LEU A 366 0.58 12.56 -17.61
C LEU A 366 0.18 11.10 -17.36
N LEU A 367 -0.48 10.79 -16.24
CA LEU A 367 -0.79 9.41 -15.90
C LEU A 367 -1.70 8.75 -16.97
N GLN A 368 -2.64 9.49 -17.54
CA GLN A 368 -3.50 9.05 -18.63
C GLN A 368 -2.77 8.70 -19.94
N GLU A 369 -1.52 9.16 -20.09
CA GLU A 369 -0.61 8.80 -21.18
C GLU A 369 0.28 7.60 -20.80
N TYR A 370 0.61 7.48 -19.50
CA TYR A 370 1.44 6.42 -18.95
C TYR A 370 0.69 5.08 -18.83
N VAL A 371 -0.48 5.06 -18.19
CA VAL A 371 -1.29 3.86 -17.92
C VAL A 371 -1.57 2.97 -19.14
N PRO A 372 -1.90 3.50 -20.34
CA PRO A 372 -2.05 2.69 -21.55
C PRO A 372 -0.84 1.81 -21.89
N ARG A 373 0.36 2.14 -21.39
CA ARG A 373 1.63 1.46 -21.69
C ARG A 373 1.87 0.25 -20.76
N LEU A 374 1.23 0.20 -19.59
CA LEU A 374 1.48 -0.79 -18.52
C LEU A 374 1.38 -2.24 -19.02
N LYS A 375 0.33 -2.59 -19.76
CA LYS A 375 0.18 -3.94 -20.31
C LYS A 375 1.30 -4.33 -21.28
N GLY A 376 1.78 -3.37 -22.08
CA GLY A 376 2.93 -3.57 -22.98
C GLY A 376 4.27 -3.70 -22.25
N MET A 377 4.36 -3.22 -21.01
CA MET A 377 5.53 -3.41 -20.14
C MET A 377 5.54 -4.79 -19.45
N GLY A 378 4.39 -5.45 -19.32
CA GLY A 378 4.27 -6.75 -18.63
C GLY A 378 3.45 -6.71 -17.33
N PHE A 379 2.71 -5.63 -17.07
CA PHE A 379 1.69 -5.60 -16.01
C PHE A 379 0.39 -6.25 -16.47
N GLU A 380 -0.29 -6.92 -15.55
CA GLU A 380 -1.58 -7.60 -15.77
C GLU A 380 -2.71 -6.99 -14.94
N GLY A 381 -2.46 -5.79 -14.42
CA GLY A 381 -3.44 -4.95 -13.77
C GLY A 381 -2.82 -3.73 -13.12
N MET A 382 -3.67 -2.92 -12.51
CA MET A 382 -3.26 -1.79 -11.70
C MET A 382 -4.23 -1.49 -10.57
N THR A 383 -3.74 -0.75 -9.59
CA THR A 383 -4.51 -0.09 -8.54
C THR A 383 -3.86 1.27 -8.25
N ALA A 384 -4.25 1.92 -7.16
CA ALA A 384 -3.61 3.13 -6.67
C ALA A 384 -3.45 3.12 -5.16
N TYR A 385 -2.53 3.95 -4.69
CA TYR A 385 -2.25 4.15 -3.28
C TYR A 385 -3.24 5.15 -2.68
N VAL A 386 -3.04 6.44 -2.97
CA VAL A 386 -3.96 7.53 -2.64
C VAL A 386 -4.14 8.42 -3.88
N TYR A 387 -5.37 8.93 -4.08
CA TYR A 387 -5.63 9.99 -5.05
C TYR A 387 -5.86 11.31 -4.32
N HIS A 388 -5.19 12.39 -4.74
CA HIS A 388 -5.33 13.73 -4.14
C HIS A 388 -6.21 14.69 -4.96
N ASN A 389 -6.51 14.33 -6.21
CA ASN A 389 -7.34 15.09 -7.14
C ASN A 389 -7.96 14.15 -8.18
N PHE A 390 -8.87 14.65 -9.01
CA PHE A 390 -9.25 14.07 -10.31
C PHE A 390 -9.48 15.21 -11.30
N MET A 391 -8.62 15.31 -12.31
CA MET A 391 -8.65 16.40 -13.29
C MET A 391 -8.68 17.78 -12.59
N ASN A 392 -9.67 18.63 -12.86
CA ASN A 392 -9.77 19.98 -12.30
C ASN A 392 -10.28 20.05 -10.84
N LYS A 393 -10.49 18.91 -10.17
CA LYS A 393 -11.04 18.86 -8.80
C LYS A 393 -10.03 18.28 -7.81
N ASP A 394 -9.61 19.11 -6.86
CA ASP A 394 -8.80 18.72 -5.70
C ASP A 394 -9.65 18.07 -4.58
N ASN A 395 -9.01 17.22 -3.79
CA ASN A 395 -9.57 16.74 -2.53
C ASN A 395 -9.31 17.78 -1.43
N LYS A 396 -10.32 18.60 -1.12
CA LYS A 396 -10.30 19.60 -0.03
C LYS A 396 -11.22 19.24 1.13
N SER A 397 -11.98 18.15 0.95
CA SER A 397 -12.85 17.52 1.93
C SER A 397 -13.01 16.04 1.56
N PHE A 398 -13.47 15.21 2.49
CA PHE A 398 -13.73 13.80 2.15
C PHE A 398 -14.93 13.62 1.21
N ALA A 399 -15.85 14.59 1.16
CA ALA A 399 -16.89 14.63 0.12
C ALA A 399 -16.29 14.81 -1.28
N ASP A 400 -15.29 15.69 -1.42
CA ASP A 400 -14.55 15.85 -2.68
C ASP A 400 -13.77 14.58 -3.01
N MET A 401 -13.09 13.97 -2.04
CA MET A 401 -12.37 12.70 -2.22
C MET A 401 -13.29 11.58 -2.72
N ARG A 402 -14.47 11.43 -2.13
CA ARG A 402 -15.45 10.43 -2.59
C ARG A 402 -15.96 10.70 -4.01
N GLU A 403 -16.02 11.96 -4.44
CA GLU A 403 -16.38 12.32 -5.82
C GLU A 403 -15.23 12.07 -6.81
N THR A 404 -14.00 12.49 -6.48
CA THR A 404 -12.83 12.30 -7.35
C THR A 404 -12.49 10.83 -7.53
N TYR A 405 -12.56 10.02 -6.46
CA TYR A 405 -12.40 8.56 -6.52
C TYR A 405 -13.41 7.91 -7.47
N LYS A 406 -14.69 8.33 -7.48
CA LYS A 406 -15.66 7.88 -8.49
C LYS A 406 -15.27 8.26 -9.91
N GLY A 407 -14.65 9.43 -10.09
CA GLY A 407 -14.05 9.84 -11.37
C GLY A 407 -12.98 8.85 -11.85
N HIS A 408 -12.00 8.56 -10.99
CA HIS A 408 -10.95 7.56 -11.26
C HIS A 408 -11.53 6.19 -11.57
N TRP A 409 -12.42 5.69 -10.71
CA TRP A 409 -12.95 4.34 -10.86
C TRP A 409 -13.71 4.18 -12.17
N ASN A 410 -14.54 5.16 -12.55
CA ASN A 410 -15.23 5.14 -13.83
C ASN A 410 -14.24 5.23 -15.01
N MET A 411 -13.30 6.17 -14.98
CA MET A 411 -12.32 6.36 -16.05
C MET A 411 -11.51 5.10 -16.34
N TRP A 412 -10.99 4.47 -15.29
CA TRP A 412 -10.14 3.29 -15.43
C TRP A 412 -10.93 2.01 -15.66
N SER A 413 -12.08 1.85 -15.00
CA SER A 413 -12.91 0.67 -15.24
C SER A 413 -13.48 0.64 -16.66
N GLU A 414 -13.95 1.77 -17.18
CA GLU A 414 -14.43 1.86 -18.57
C GLU A 414 -13.31 1.67 -19.60
N LYS A 415 -12.05 1.99 -19.24
CA LYS A 415 -10.88 1.77 -20.09
C LYS A 415 -10.54 0.29 -20.24
N PHE A 416 -10.63 -0.49 -19.16
CA PHE A 416 -10.21 -1.90 -19.12
C PHE A 416 -11.36 -2.90 -19.24
N LYS A 417 -12.63 -2.45 -19.26
CA LYS A 417 -13.83 -3.32 -19.35
C LYS A 417 -13.86 -4.37 -20.47
N SER A 418 -13.07 -4.18 -21.52
CA SER A 418 -12.99 -5.08 -22.69
C SER A 418 -11.74 -5.96 -22.68
N ASP A 419 -10.92 -5.91 -21.63
CA ASP A 419 -9.64 -6.61 -21.51
C ASP A 419 -9.60 -7.46 -20.23
N PRO A 420 -10.13 -8.70 -20.25
CA PRO A 420 -10.17 -9.56 -19.05
C PRO A 420 -8.80 -10.08 -18.59
N ASN A 421 -7.71 -9.60 -19.19
CA ASN A 421 -6.33 -9.90 -18.77
C ASN A 421 -5.61 -8.66 -18.22
N PHE A 422 -6.35 -7.60 -17.85
CA PHE A 422 -5.81 -6.43 -17.18
C PHE A 422 -6.78 -5.92 -16.10
N GLU A 423 -6.55 -6.32 -14.85
CA GLU A 423 -7.44 -5.98 -13.75
C GLU A 423 -7.29 -4.52 -13.28
N TYR A 424 -8.39 -3.88 -12.91
CA TYR A 424 -8.37 -2.58 -12.22
C TYR A 424 -8.96 -2.76 -10.83
N GLN A 425 -8.09 -3.00 -9.86
CA GLN A 425 -8.49 -3.23 -8.48
C GLN A 425 -8.86 -1.88 -7.84
N VAL A 426 -10.10 -1.75 -7.36
CA VAL A 426 -10.72 -0.47 -7.00
C VAL A 426 -10.07 0.09 -5.71
N PRO A 427 -9.32 1.21 -5.77
CA PRO A 427 -8.65 1.77 -4.60
C PRO A 427 -9.60 2.64 -3.77
N THR A 428 -9.40 2.66 -2.45
CA THR A 428 -10.13 3.46 -1.45
C THR A 428 -9.16 4.01 -0.42
N ALA A 429 -9.52 5.11 0.25
CA ALA A 429 -8.71 5.70 1.32
C ALA A 429 -9.61 6.21 2.46
N MET A 430 -9.14 6.18 3.70
CA MET A 430 -9.92 6.76 4.82
C MET A 430 -9.88 8.30 4.81
N GLY A 431 -8.89 8.89 4.14
CA GLY A 431 -8.67 10.33 4.15
C GLY A 431 -7.22 10.64 3.82
N TRP A 432 -6.81 11.88 4.12
CA TRP A 432 -5.42 12.31 3.99
C TRP A 432 -5.14 13.59 4.80
N ASP A 433 -4.04 13.57 5.57
CA ASP A 433 -3.59 14.67 6.42
C ASP A 433 -2.09 14.55 6.74
N MET A 434 -1.24 15.12 5.89
CA MET A 434 0.22 15.07 6.02
C MET A 434 0.78 16.00 7.12
N ARG A 435 -0.04 16.65 7.93
CA ARG A 435 0.43 17.56 9.00
C ARG A 435 1.41 16.91 10.01
N PRO A 436 1.33 15.59 10.35
CA PRO A 436 2.37 14.89 11.11
C PRO A 436 3.76 14.90 10.45
N ALA A 437 3.84 14.72 9.14
CA ALA A 437 5.09 14.83 8.38
C ALA A 437 5.47 16.28 7.99
N GLY A 438 4.64 17.27 8.37
CA GLY A 438 4.91 18.69 8.20
C GLY A 438 3.87 19.47 7.42
N GLY A 439 2.93 18.80 6.74
CA GLY A 439 1.85 19.37 5.91
C GLY A 439 2.31 19.94 4.57
N THR A 440 1.40 20.20 3.63
CA THR A 440 1.72 20.65 2.25
C THR A 440 2.00 22.16 2.10
N TRP A 441 2.71 22.74 3.07
CA TRP A 441 3.09 24.15 3.07
C TRP A 441 4.20 24.48 2.06
N PRO A 442 4.46 25.77 1.74
CA PRO A 442 5.42 26.13 0.70
C PRO A 442 6.83 25.63 1.05
N GLN A 443 7.33 24.71 0.24
CA GLN A 443 8.66 24.12 0.44
C GLN A 443 9.72 24.98 -0.24
N PRO A 444 10.91 25.20 0.39
CA PRO A 444 12.05 25.83 -0.28
C PRO A 444 12.54 25.07 -1.53
N SER A 445 12.19 23.77 -1.64
CA SER A 445 12.46 22.90 -2.78
C SER A 445 11.67 23.26 -4.06
N GLY A 446 10.60 24.07 -3.93
CA GLY A 446 9.77 24.48 -5.06
C GLY A 446 8.61 23.53 -5.41
N PHE A 447 8.35 22.49 -4.60
CA PHE A 447 7.11 21.71 -4.74
C PHE A 447 5.87 22.60 -4.54
N PRO A 448 4.75 22.33 -5.26
CA PRO A 448 3.49 23.05 -5.08
C PRO A 448 3.05 23.04 -3.62
N SER A 449 2.71 24.22 -3.08
CA SER A 449 2.09 24.31 -1.77
C SER A 449 0.59 24.08 -1.90
N GLU A 450 0.08 23.08 -1.20
CA GLU A 450 -1.31 22.68 -1.27
C GLU A 450 -1.98 22.45 0.10
N PRO A 451 -1.76 23.28 1.13
CA PRO A 451 -2.22 23.02 2.50
C PRO A 451 -3.74 22.96 2.65
N GLN A 452 -4.50 23.41 1.63
CA GLN A 452 -5.93 23.19 1.51
C GLN A 452 -6.33 21.73 1.23
N LYS A 453 -5.37 20.87 0.88
CA LYS A 453 -5.53 19.41 0.74
C LYS A 453 -5.23 18.68 2.04
N ASP A 454 -4.47 19.27 2.98
CA ASP A 454 -4.35 18.72 4.33
C ASP A 454 -5.75 18.73 5.00
N ARG A 455 -6.05 17.73 5.85
CA ARG A 455 -7.34 17.56 6.58
C ARG A 455 -8.52 17.05 5.74
N VAL A 456 -8.27 16.19 4.77
CA VAL A 456 -9.32 15.38 4.14
C VAL A 456 -9.69 14.26 5.12
N HIS A 457 -10.55 14.55 6.09
CA HIS A 457 -10.97 13.59 7.14
C HIS A 457 -12.33 12.98 6.84
N SER A 458 -12.45 11.66 7.01
CA SER A 458 -13.74 10.96 7.04
C SER A 458 -14.17 10.63 8.47
N ASP A 459 -15.38 10.10 8.56
CA ASP A 459 -15.90 9.37 9.71
C ASP A 459 -16.38 7.97 9.26
N LYS A 460 -16.79 7.14 10.21
CA LYS A 460 -17.37 5.81 9.94
C LYS A 460 -18.44 5.81 8.86
N ASN A 461 -19.36 6.78 8.88
CA ASN A 461 -20.52 6.81 7.98
C ASN A 461 -20.11 7.16 6.54
N SER A 462 -19.28 8.19 6.39
CA SER A 462 -18.77 8.66 5.10
C SER A 462 -17.80 7.65 4.48
N PHE A 463 -16.92 7.03 5.27
CA PHE A 463 -16.06 5.94 4.79
C PHE A 463 -16.89 4.71 4.39
N THR A 464 -17.87 4.28 5.21
CA THR A 464 -18.83 3.22 4.82
C THR A 464 -19.52 3.53 3.49
N ALA A 465 -19.88 4.80 3.24
CA ALA A 465 -20.49 5.20 1.98
C ALA A 465 -19.52 5.11 0.79
N MET A 466 -18.23 5.43 0.98
CA MET A 466 -17.19 5.24 -0.04
C MET A 466 -16.97 3.75 -0.35
N LEU A 467 -16.86 2.91 0.68
CA LEU A 467 -16.70 1.45 0.52
C LEU A 467 -17.87 0.82 -0.23
N LYS A 468 -19.11 1.26 0.03
CA LYS A 468 -20.30 0.79 -0.71
C LYS A 468 -20.27 1.18 -2.19
N ASP A 469 -19.81 2.38 -2.52
CA ASP A 469 -19.62 2.77 -3.92
C ASP A 469 -18.49 1.99 -4.60
N ALA A 470 -17.40 1.71 -3.88
CA ALA A 470 -16.28 0.91 -4.37
C ALA A 470 -16.72 -0.53 -4.67
N LYS A 471 -17.45 -1.17 -3.73
CA LYS A 471 -18.07 -2.49 -3.91
C LYS A 471 -19.04 -2.50 -5.11
N GLN A 472 -19.89 -1.49 -5.25
CA GLN A 472 -20.78 -1.38 -6.42
C GLN A 472 -19.99 -1.26 -7.73
N THR A 473 -18.88 -0.52 -7.72
CA THR A 473 -18.04 -0.33 -8.90
C THR A 473 -17.30 -1.62 -9.26
N SER A 474 -16.71 -2.32 -8.29
CA SER A 474 -16.06 -3.63 -8.52
C SER A 474 -17.05 -4.64 -9.13
N LYS A 475 -18.20 -4.86 -8.49
CA LYS A 475 -19.27 -5.73 -9.02
C LYS A 475 -19.68 -5.38 -10.45
N LYS A 476 -19.78 -4.09 -10.80
CA LYS A 476 -20.19 -3.65 -12.16
C LYS A 476 -19.23 -4.11 -13.26
N TYR A 477 -17.92 -4.19 -12.99
CA TYR A 477 -16.90 -4.51 -14.01
C TYR A 477 -16.12 -5.80 -13.73
N ARG A 478 -16.56 -6.59 -12.73
CA ARG A 478 -15.85 -7.76 -12.21
C ARG A 478 -15.37 -8.75 -13.28
N SER A 479 -16.16 -8.97 -14.32
CA SER A 479 -15.85 -9.84 -15.48
C SER A 479 -14.62 -9.42 -16.30
N SER A 480 -14.03 -8.27 -16.00
CA SER A 480 -12.87 -7.70 -16.69
C SER A 480 -11.83 -7.15 -15.73
N ASN A 481 -12.26 -6.49 -14.66
CA ASN A 481 -11.39 -5.78 -13.72
C ASN A 481 -11.05 -6.57 -12.45
N GLY A 482 -11.53 -7.81 -12.32
CA GLY A 482 -11.39 -8.61 -11.10
C GLY A 482 -12.35 -8.17 -9.97
N ASN A 483 -12.22 -8.82 -8.81
CA ASN A 483 -13.06 -8.64 -7.61
C ASN A 483 -12.26 -8.07 -6.43
N THR A 484 -11.25 -7.24 -6.67
CA THR A 484 -10.37 -6.74 -5.60
C THR A 484 -10.64 -5.26 -5.30
N VAL A 485 -10.91 -4.96 -4.03
CA VAL A 485 -10.96 -3.59 -3.49
C VAL A 485 -9.72 -3.39 -2.63
N MET A 486 -8.93 -2.36 -2.94
CA MET A 486 -7.75 -1.98 -2.17
C MET A 486 -8.08 -0.85 -1.22
N VAL A 487 -7.60 -0.94 0.03
CA VAL A 487 -7.69 0.10 1.04
C VAL A 487 -6.28 0.61 1.33
N CYS A 488 -6.04 1.91 1.09
CA CYS A 488 -4.93 2.58 1.74
C CYS A 488 -5.42 3.27 3.03
N CYS A 489 -4.77 3.09 4.16
CA CYS A 489 -3.72 2.13 4.46
C CYS A 489 -3.91 1.59 5.88
N TRP A 490 -3.22 0.50 6.26
CA TRP A 490 -3.29 0.00 7.63
C TRP A 490 -2.77 1.08 8.60
N ASN A 491 -1.55 1.55 8.38
CA ASN A 491 -0.79 2.35 9.35
C ASN A 491 0.04 3.48 8.71
N GLU A 492 -0.41 4.11 7.63
CA GLU A 492 0.27 5.29 7.05
C GLU A 492 -0.01 6.55 7.91
N TYR A 493 0.63 6.58 9.08
CA TYR A 493 0.46 7.60 10.12
C TYR A 493 1.00 8.98 9.72
N LEU A 494 1.98 9.03 8.82
CA LEU A 494 2.65 10.28 8.44
C LEU A 494 1.86 11.07 7.40
N GLU A 495 1.10 10.38 6.55
CA GLU A 495 0.10 10.98 5.66
C GLU A 495 -1.32 11.04 6.23
N GLY A 496 -1.53 10.59 7.48
CA GLY A 496 -2.84 10.65 8.13
C GLY A 496 -3.90 9.74 7.48
N ASN A 497 -3.48 8.64 6.85
CA ASN A 497 -4.37 7.70 6.15
C ASN A 497 -4.19 6.27 6.70
N PHE A 498 -4.71 6.04 7.91
CA PHE A 498 -4.55 4.78 8.66
C PHE A 498 -5.90 4.26 9.16
N ILE A 499 -6.18 2.98 8.91
CA ILE A 499 -7.37 2.28 9.45
C ILE A 499 -7.07 1.47 10.73
N GLU A 500 -5.80 1.40 11.13
CA GLU A 500 -5.39 0.80 12.39
C GLU A 500 -6.09 1.48 13.58
N PRO A 501 -6.66 0.71 14.53
CA PRO A 501 -7.38 1.27 15.66
C PRO A 501 -6.56 2.22 16.54
N THR A 502 -7.07 3.44 16.72
CA THR A 502 -6.44 4.53 17.50
C THR A 502 -7.33 5.05 18.62
N GLU A 503 -6.76 5.82 19.55
CA GLU A 503 -7.50 6.48 20.64
C GLU A 503 -8.56 7.47 20.12
N SER A 504 -8.39 8.07 18.92
CA SER A 504 -9.38 8.97 18.31
C SER A 504 -10.48 8.26 17.50
N HIS A 505 -10.16 7.16 16.80
CA HIS A 505 -11.11 6.51 15.88
C HIS A 505 -11.66 5.16 16.39
N GLY A 506 -11.09 4.58 17.46
CA GLY A 506 -11.47 3.25 17.92
C GLY A 506 -11.40 2.24 16.79
N PHE A 507 -12.48 1.49 16.57
CA PHE A 507 -12.60 0.51 15.48
C PHE A 507 -13.41 1.02 14.27
N ASP A 508 -13.74 2.31 14.20
CA ASP A 508 -14.72 2.85 13.23
C ASP A 508 -14.47 2.45 11.77
N TYR A 509 -13.22 2.51 11.31
CA TYR A 509 -12.86 2.14 9.93
C TYR A 509 -12.90 0.63 9.68
N LEU A 510 -12.51 -0.19 10.66
CA LEU A 510 -12.61 -1.65 10.56
C LEU A 510 -14.07 -2.11 10.61
N GLU A 511 -14.89 -1.49 11.47
CA GLU A 511 -16.34 -1.73 11.52
C GLU A 511 -17.05 -1.30 10.23
N ALA A 512 -16.60 -0.22 9.57
CA ALA A 512 -17.07 0.17 8.25
C ALA A 512 -16.76 -0.91 7.19
N ILE A 513 -15.52 -1.42 7.13
CA ILE A 513 -15.13 -2.52 6.23
C ILE A 513 -16.00 -3.75 6.50
N LYS A 514 -16.09 -4.18 7.76
CA LYS A 514 -16.91 -5.33 8.17
C LYS A 514 -18.39 -5.17 7.80
N SER A 515 -18.94 -3.96 7.85
CA SER A 515 -20.34 -3.69 7.48
C SER A 515 -20.63 -3.75 5.97
N VAL A 516 -19.60 -3.76 5.12
CA VAL A 516 -19.71 -3.75 3.65
C VAL A 516 -19.21 -5.06 3.02
N PHE A 517 -18.17 -5.66 3.61
CA PHE A 517 -17.46 -6.83 3.08
C PHE A 517 -17.42 -8.02 4.06
N GLY A 518 -17.83 -7.84 5.31
CA GLY A 518 -17.89 -8.93 6.28
C GLY A 518 -18.97 -9.96 5.90
N ASN A 519 -18.59 -11.23 5.94
CA ASN A 519 -19.47 -12.40 5.82
C ASN A 519 -19.95 -12.87 7.20
#